data_AF-A0A7Y2HQG7-F1
#
_entry.id   AF-A0A7Y2HQG7-F1
#
_cell.length_a   1.000
_cell.length_b   1.000
_cell.length_c   1.000
_cell.angle_alpha   90.00
_cell.angle_beta   90.00
_cell.angle_gamma   90.00
#
_symmetry.space_group_name_H-M   'P 1'
#
loop_
_entity.id
_entity.type
_entity.pdbx_description
1 polymer ?
#
loop_
_entity_poly.entity_id
_entity_poly.type
_entity_poly.pdbx_seq_one_letter_code
_entity_poly.pdbx_strand_id
1 'polypeptide(L)'
;MMSRRFQSLPRLSTRLSRSHVSAAIVAALAIGSAGCRDAPSDPLASLVSLETAPAVAVPVELPSLAELAVRADVRDELGPVLDAWVAGWEEEDEDLGRGARDEAIRQATPALHDALGSGGVASTLQPLFEVGRDLGRIEDVPTDLVPRLEEVRSLIEDTRAALDAGRFDRALTAGLQASDRIRALGPRAVARTLISRADQALMRATVGEMLDPRSMSRGERLLSGARRALEEGEVDLAIQRGYYAVQV
;
A
#
# COMPACT_ATOMS: atom_id res chain seq x y z
N MET A 1 28.55 14.12 -66.29
CA MET A 1 28.28 14.87 -67.53
C MET A 1 26.89 14.46 -68.03
N MET A 2 25.97 15.43 -68.23
CA MET A 2 24.63 15.33 -68.85
C MET A 2 23.60 14.37 -68.19
N SER A 3 22.65 14.84 -67.37
CA SER A 3 21.41 15.55 -67.72
C SER A 3 20.67 15.01 -68.96
N ARG A 4 19.49 14.39 -68.74
CA ARG A 4 18.30 14.58 -69.59
C ARG A 4 17.01 14.21 -68.84
N ARG A 5 16.15 15.23 -68.73
CA ARG A 5 14.73 15.17 -68.35
C ARG A 5 13.90 14.77 -69.58
N PHE A 6 12.79 14.07 -69.36
CA PHE A 6 11.56 14.07 -70.16
C PHE A 6 10.41 13.75 -69.18
N GLN A 7 9.58 14.69 -68.72
CA GLN A 7 8.40 15.30 -69.38
C GLN A 7 7.31 14.30 -69.86
N SER A 8 6.52 13.81 -68.90
CA SER A 8 5.10 14.13 -68.62
C SER A 8 3.98 14.01 -69.69
N LEU A 9 2.92 13.25 -69.28
CA LEU A 9 1.44 13.40 -69.48
C LEU A 9 0.76 12.76 -70.73
N PRO A 10 -0.57 12.46 -70.75
CA PRO A 10 -1.65 12.66 -69.75
C PRO A 10 -2.68 11.49 -69.51
N ARG A 11 -3.40 11.61 -68.38
CA ARG A 11 -4.86 11.44 -68.06
C ARG A 11 -5.73 10.33 -68.71
N LEU A 12 -6.52 9.64 -67.85
CA LEU A 12 -8.00 9.52 -67.83
C LEU A 12 -8.38 8.41 -66.81
N SER A 13 -8.71 8.77 -65.56
CA SER A 13 -10.08 8.91 -65.03
C SER A 13 -10.94 7.64 -65.04
N THR A 14 -11.08 7.01 -63.86
CA THR A 14 -12.37 6.46 -63.39
C THR A 14 -12.52 6.78 -61.91
N ARG A 15 -13.41 7.74 -61.63
CA ARG A 15 -14.06 7.94 -60.33
C ARG A 15 -15.18 6.90 -60.20
N LEU A 16 -15.22 6.21 -59.06
CA LEU A 16 -16.39 5.65 -58.36
C LEU A 16 -15.90 5.55 -56.91
N SER A 17 -16.16 6.48 -55.97
CA SER A 17 -17.41 6.99 -55.43
C SER A 17 -18.40 5.89 -55.03
N ARG A 18 -18.28 5.48 -53.75
CA ARG A 18 -19.36 5.26 -52.75
C ARG A 18 -18.72 4.48 -51.58
N SER A 19 -18.22 5.13 -50.54
CA SER A 19 -18.97 5.62 -49.38
C SER A 19 -19.78 4.52 -48.68
N HIS A 20 -19.31 4.18 -47.48
CA HIS A 20 -20.02 3.59 -46.33
C HIS A 20 -20.28 2.09 -46.38
N VAL A 21 -20.07 1.46 -45.20
CA VAL A 21 -20.17 0.01 -44.90
C VAL A 21 -18.86 -0.72 -45.22
N SER A 22 -17.82 -0.65 -44.40
CA SER A 22 -17.72 -1.47 -43.18
C SER A 22 -16.55 -0.99 -42.31
N ALA A 23 -16.76 0.11 -41.59
CA ALA A 23 -15.88 0.56 -40.50
C ALA A 23 -16.45 0.14 -39.13
N ALA A 24 -17.00 -1.08 -39.03
CA ALA A 24 -17.78 -1.52 -37.86
C ALA A 24 -17.31 -2.85 -37.25
N ILE A 25 -16.12 -3.38 -37.60
CA ILE A 25 -15.64 -4.68 -37.06
C ILE A 25 -14.19 -4.60 -36.50
N VAL A 26 -13.62 -3.41 -36.30
CA VAL A 26 -12.31 -3.23 -35.61
C VAL A 26 -12.38 -2.27 -34.42
N ALA A 27 -13.58 -1.83 -34.03
CA ALA A 27 -13.81 -0.96 -32.87
C ALA A 27 -14.64 -1.66 -31.77
N ALA A 28 -14.24 -2.88 -31.39
CA ALA A 28 -14.89 -3.65 -30.31
C ALA A 28 -13.91 -4.13 -29.22
N LEU A 29 -12.70 -3.55 -29.15
CA LEU A 29 -11.66 -3.91 -28.17
C LEU A 29 -10.94 -2.69 -27.56
N ALA A 30 -11.59 -1.52 -27.56
CA ALA A 30 -11.07 -0.30 -26.96
C ALA A 30 -12.20 0.58 -26.35
N ILE A 31 -13.22 -0.05 -25.75
CA ILE A 31 -14.26 0.64 -24.96
C ILE A 31 -14.41 -0.13 -23.64
N GLY A 32 -13.44 0.07 -22.75
CA GLY A 32 -13.46 -0.46 -21.38
C GLY A 32 -12.61 0.34 -20.39
N SER A 33 -12.11 1.52 -20.79
CA SER A 33 -11.19 2.33 -19.97
C SER A 33 -11.38 3.83 -20.17
N ALA A 34 -12.62 4.26 -20.42
CA ALA A 34 -13.01 5.66 -20.39
C ALA A 34 -14.38 5.78 -19.71
N GLY A 35 -14.39 5.85 -18.37
CA GLY A 35 -15.61 6.16 -17.62
C GLY A 35 -15.80 5.49 -16.27
N CYS A 36 -14.77 5.37 -15.43
CA CYS A 36 -14.90 5.31 -13.97
C CYS A 36 -13.72 6.09 -13.36
N ARG A 37 -13.74 7.42 -13.55
CA ARG A 37 -13.02 8.35 -12.68
C ARG A 37 -14.00 8.95 -11.67
N ASP A 38 -14.82 8.09 -11.06
CA ASP A 38 -15.22 8.32 -9.68
C ASP A 38 -14.13 7.64 -8.86
N ALA A 39 -13.10 8.39 -8.50
CA ALA A 39 -12.37 8.05 -7.30
C ALA A 39 -13.45 8.02 -6.21
N PRO A 40 -13.63 6.92 -5.45
CA PRO A 40 -14.61 6.95 -4.39
C PRO A 40 -14.14 8.03 -3.42
N SER A 41 -14.80 9.19 -3.46
CA SER A 41 -14.59 10.29 -2.53
C SER A 41 -15.16 9.96 -1.15
N ASP A 42 -15.70 8.75 -1.00
CA ASP A 42 -16.18 8.20 0.25
C ASP A 42 -14.97 7.66 1.05
N PRO A 43 -14.64 8.27 2.20
CA PRO A 43 -13.60 7.77 3.09
C PRO A 43 -13.82 6.31 3.51
N LEU A 44 -15.07 5.82 3.51
CA LEU A 44 -15.42 4.42 3.80
C LEU A 44 -14.99 3.46 2.69
N ALA A 45 -14.80 3.91 1.45
CA ALA A 45 -14.22 3.07 0.39
C ALA A 45 -12.76 2.70 0.67
N SER A 46 -12.12 3.41 1.61
CA SER A 46 -10.83 3.02 2.15
C SER A 46 -10.93 1.86 3.13
N LEU A 47 -12.10 1.56 3.70
CA LEU A 47 -12.27 0.42 4.60
C LEU A 47 -12.60 -0.85 3.82
N VAL A 48 -11.76 -1.86 3.96
CA VAL A 48 -11.94 -3.19 3.36
C VAL A 48 -12.26 -4.19 4.46
N SER A 49 -13.11 -5.17 4.14
CA SER A 49 -13.42 -6.31 5.02
C SER A 49 -14.10 -5.98 6.37
N LEU A 50 -15.06 -5.04 6.35
CA LEU A 50 -15.81 -4.59 7.53
C LEU A 50 -16.50 -5.72 8.34
N GLU A 51 -16.86 -6.82 7.69
CA GLU A 51 -17.51 -7.96 8.34
C GLU A 51 -16.54 -8.86 9.14
N THR A 52 -15.22 -8.70 8.99
CA THR A 52 -14.22 -9.55 9.67
C THR A 52 -13.22 -8.70 10.46
N ALA A 53 -12.11 -8.29 9.84
CA ALA A 53 -11.13 -7.39 10.42
C ALA A 53 -10.95 -6.20 9.46
N PRO A 54 -11.24 -4.97 9.92
CA PRO A 54 -11.20 -3.81 9.06
C PRO A 54 -9.75 -3.48 8.67
N ALA A 55 -9.54 -3.21 7.38
CA ALA A 55 -8.27 -2.77 6.83
C ALA A 55 -8.45 -1.42 6.12
N VAL A 56 -7.41 -0.59 6.10
CA VAL A 56 -7.40 0.73 5.47
C VAL A 56 -6.63 0.66 4.16
N ALA A 57 -7.33 0.65 3.03
CA ALA A 57 -6.78 0.86 1.70
C ALA A 57 -6.47 2.34 1.47
N VAL A 58 -5.19 2.65 1.30
CA VAL A 58 -4.75 4.00 0.96
C VAL A 58 -4.38 4.04 -0.53
N PRO A 59 -5.08 4.84 -1.36
CA PRO A 59 -4.90 4.83 -2.81
C PRO A 59 -3.67 5.62 -3.28
N VAL A 60 -2.89 6.17 -2.34
CA VAL A 60 -1.70 6.98 -2.61
C VAL A 60 -0.47 6.26 -2.07
N GLU A 61 0.60 6.26 -2.84
CA GLU A 61 1.90 5.76 -2.39
C GLU A 61 2.46 6.70 -1.31
N LEU A 62 2.56 6.18 -0.09
CA LEU A 62 3.20 6.87 1.02
C LEU A 62 4.73 6.70 0.94
N PRO A 63 5.52 7.65 1.45
CA PRO A 63 6.98 7.53 1.47
C PRO A 63 7.41 6.41 2.41
N SER A 64 8.26 5.49 1.94
CA SER A 64 8.81 4.39 2.75
C SER A 64 10.31 4.55 2.98
N LEU A 65 10.83 4.00 4.07
CA LEU A 65 12.26 4.10 4.38
C LEU A 65 13.13 3.54 3.24
N ALA A 66 12.80 2.34 2.75
CA ALA A 66 13.55 1.68 1.68
C ALA A 66 13.51 2.43 0.35
N GLU A 67 12.35 2.96 -0.03
CA GLU A 67 12.20 3.77 -1.25
C GLU A 67 13.00 5.07 -1.16
N LEU A 68 12.93 5.76 -0.02
CA LEU A 68 13.67 7.00 0.18
C LEU A 68 15.17 6.77 0.15
N ALA A 69 15.66 5.68 0.74
CA ALA A 69 17.08 5.36 0.72
C ALA A 69 17.60 5.12 -0.71
N VAL A 70 16.80 4.48 -1.57
CA VAL A 70 17.13 4.34 -3.01
C VAL A 70 17.11 5.68 -3.71
N ARG A 71 16.04 6.46 -3.53
CA ARG A 71 15.84 7.73 -4.24
C ARG A 71 16.87 8.79 -3.85
N ALA A 72 17.33 8.77 -2.61
CA ALA A 72 18.34 9.68 -2.07
C ALA A 72 19.79 9.17 -2.27
N ASP A 73 19.97 8.02 -2.92
CA ASP A 73 21.29 7.41 -3.19
C ASP A 73 22.11 7.10 -1.92
N VAL A 74 21.43 6.70 -0.84
CA VAL A 74 22.03 6.34 0.47
C VAL A 74 21.73 4.89 0.88
N ARG A 75 21.23 4.06 -0.05
CA ARG A 75 20.85 2.67 0.24
C ARG A 75 22.01 1.85 0.82
N ASP A 76 23.19 1.96 0.22
CA ASP A 76 24.34 1.14 0.61
C ASP A 76 24.86 1.53 2.01
N GLU A 77 24.83 2.82 2.34
CA GLU A 77 25.16 3.33 3.67
C GLU A 77 24.17 2.82 4.73
N LEU A 78 22.88 2.81 4.39
CA LEU A 78 21.80 2.40 5.29
C LEU A 78 21.52 0.89 5.29
N GLY A 79 22.32 0.07 4.62
CA GLY A 79 22.05 -1.37 4.44
C GLY A 79 21.61 -2.09 5.72
N PRO A 80 22.41 -2.10 6.80
CA PRO A 80 22.03 -2.75 8.05
C PRO A 80 20.75 -2.17 8.70
N VAL A 81 20.51 -0.87 8.55
CA VAL A 81 19.31 -0.20 9.10
C VAL A 81 18.07 -0.61 8.31
N LEU A 82 18.19 -0.74 6.98
CA LEU A 82 17.12 -1.22 6.12
C LEU A 82 16.79 -2.69 6.39
N ASP A 83 17.79 -3.53 6.61
CA ASP A 83 17.59 -4.93 6.97
C ASP A 83 16.84 -5.06 8.30
N ALA A 84 17.20 -4.26 9.31
CA ALA A 84 16.48 -4.22 10.58
C ALA A 84 15.03 -3.72 10.43
N TRP A 85 14.80 -2.71 9.57
CA TRP A 85 13.45 -2.24 9.28
C TRP A 85 12.59 -3.31 8.59
N VAL A 86 13.16 -4.06 7.63
CA VAL A 86 12.48 -5.17 6.96
C VAL A 86 12.18 -6.30 7.95
N ALA A 87 13.15 -6.70 8.77
CA ALA A 87 12.96 -7.73 9.79
C ALA A 87 11.85 -7.36 10.78
N GLY A 88 11.70 -6.07 11.12
CA GLY A 88 10.61 -5.59 11.97
C GLY A 88 9.20 -5.77 11.38
N TRP A 89 9.05 -6.04 10.08
CA TRP A 89 7.77 -6.44 9.46
C TRP A 89 7.48 -7.94 9.56
N GLU A 90 8.51 -8.74 9.79
CA GLU A 90 8.44 -10.20 9.91
C GLU A 90 8.32 -10.65 11.37
N GLU A 91 8.57 -9.74 12.32
CA GLU A 91 8.40 -9.98 13.75
C GLU A 91 6.95 -10.35 14.10
N GLU A 92 6.79 -11.39 14.91
CA GLU A 92 5.48 -11.91 15.28
C GLU A 92 4.80 -11.03 16.34
N ASP A 93 5.60 -10.48 17.25
CA ASP A 93 5.14 -9.52 18.24
C ASP A 93 5.03 -8.13 17.58
N GLU A 94 3.79 -7.65 17.47
CA GLU A 94 3.50 -6.38 16.79
C GLU A 94 4.24 -5.19 17.42
N ASP A 95 4.41 -5.19 18.75
CA ASP A 95 5.04 -4.09 19.49
C ASP A 95 6.57 -4.12 19.34
N LEU A 96 7.18 -5.31 19.39
CA LEU A 96 8.62 -5.46 19.11
C LEU A 96 8.95 -5.09 17.67
N GLY A 97 8.17 -5.59 16.70
CA GLY A 97 8.37 -5.29 15.28
C GLY A 97 8.22 -3.80 15.01
N ARG A 98 7.18 -3.19 15.57
CA ARG A 98 6.96 -1.73 15.58
C ARG A 98 8.15 -0.97 16.15
N GLY A 99 8.66 -1.37 17.32
CA GLY A 99 9.79 -0.74 17.96
C GLY A 99 11.06 -0.79 17.12
N ALA A 100 11.34 -1.93 16.48
CA ALA A 100 12.46 -2.10 15.56
C ALA A 100 12.36 -1.18 14.34
N ARG A 101 11.17 -1.07 13.73
CA ARG A 101 10.95 -0.18 12.59
C ARG A 101 11.08 1.30 12.96
N ASP A 102 10.54 1.69 14.12
CA ASP A 102 10.64 3.07 14.61
C ASP A 102 12.09 3.46 14.90
N GLU A 103 12.90 2.55 15.44
CA GLU A 103 14.31 2.76 15.67
C GLU A 103 15.11 2.86 14.36
N ALA A 104 14.83 2.00 13.40
CA ALA A 104 15.47 2.07 12.09
C ALA A 104 15.17 3.39 11.37
N ILE A 105 13.92 3.87 11.43
CA ILE A 105 13.53 5.19 10.90
C ILE A 105 14.33 6.31 11.59
N ARG A 106 14.44 6.29 12.92
CA ARG A 106 15.24 7.29 13.66
C ARG A 106 16.72 7.28 13.22
N GLN A 107 17.31 6.10 13.09
CA GLN A 107 18.72 5.96 12.71
C GLN A 107 19.01 6.42 11.28
N ALA A 108 18.08 6.15 10.34
CA ALA A 108 18.25 6.53 8.94
C ALA A 108 17.94 8.01 8.65
N THR A 109 17.17 8.66 9.51
CA THR A 109 16.67 10.03 9.27
C THR A 109 17.77 11.05 8.99
N PRO A 110 18.89 11.13 9.76
CA PRO A 110 19.93 12.11 9.49
C PRO A 110 20.53 12.01 8.09
N ALA A 111 20.91 10.80 7.65
CA ALA A 111 21.48 10.56 6.32
C ALA A 111 20.46 10.92 5.21
N LEU A 112 19.19 10.58 5.41
CA LEU A 112 18.12 10.93 4.47
C LEU A 112 17.89 12.43 4.41
N HIS A 113 17.89 13.14 5.54
CA HIS A 113 17.72 14.58 5.56
C HIS A 113 18.91 15.29 4.90
N ASP A 114 20.14 14.87 5.18
CA ASP A 114 21.34 15.42 4.54
C ASP A 114 21.29 15.26 3.02
N ALA A 115 20.86 14.09 2.52
CA ALA A 115 20.76 13.81 1.10
C ALA A 115 19.58 14.53 0.40
N LEU A 116 18.41 14.62 1.06
CA LEU A 116 17.21 15.25 0.49
C LEU A 116 17.24 16.78 0.60
N GLY A 117 17.89 17.31 1.63
CA GLY A 117 17.75 18.70 2.06
C GLY A 117 16.33 19.06 2.52
N SER A 118 16.18 20.24 3.10
CA SER A 118 14.92 20.70 3.69
C SER A 118 13.74 20.74 2.69
N GLY A 119 13.99 21.19 1.45
CA GLY A 119 12.98 21.21 0.39
C GLY A 119 12.56 19.80 -0.06
N GLY A 120 13.51 18.87 -0.12
CA GLY A 120 13.26 17.47 -0.42
C GLY A 120 12.38 16.81 0.65
N VAL A 121 12.67 17.06 1.93
CA VAL A 121 11.84 16.55 3.05
C VAL A 121 10.40 17.02 2.94
N ALA A 122 10.17 18.33 2.77
CA ALA A 122 8.81 18.87 2.69
C ALA A 122 8.01 18.26 1.51
N SER A 123 8.62 18.18 0.32
CA SER A 123 7.98 17.57 -0.86
C SER A 123 7.67 16.08 -0.69
N THR A 124 8.56 15.36 0.00
CA THR A 124 8.42 13.92 0.27
C THR A 124 7.22 13.59 1.14
N LEU A 125 6.92 14.46 2.11
CA LEU A 125 5.86 14.23 3.08
C LEU A 125 4.50 14.74 2.61
N GLN A 126 4.42 15.39 1.46
CA GLN A 126 3.15 15.93 0.93
C GLN A 126 2.03 14.87 0.79
N PRO A 127 2.29 13.66 0.25
CA PRO A 127 1.26 12.62 0.14
C PRO A 127 0.66 12.21 1.49
N LEU A 128 1.46 12.21 2.56
CA LEU A 128 1.01 11.87 3.91
C LEU A 128 -0.07 12.85 4.40
N PHE A 129 0.07 14.14 4.08
CA PHE A 129 -0.91 15.15 4.51
C PHE A 129 -2.24 15.05 3.77
N GLU A 130 -2.23 14.54 2.54
CA GLU A 130 -3.44 14.25 1.77
C GLU A 130 -4.20 13.10 2.41
N VAL A 131 -3.50 12.01 2.71
CA VAL A 131 -4.07 10.85 3.41
C VAL A 131 -4.61 11.24 4.79
N GLY A 132 -3.86 12.04 5.57
CA GLY A 132 -4.32 12.53 6.87
C GLY A 132 -5.62 13.33 6.81
N ARG A 133 -5.85 14.07 5.72
CA ARG A 133 -7.12 14.81 5.51
C ARG A 133 -8.29 13.84 5.30
N ASP A 134 -8.07 12.77 4.55
CA ASP A 134 -9.11 11.80 4.23
C ASP A 134 -9.42 10.89 5.42
N LEU A 135 -8.40 10.48 6.20
CA LEU A 135 -8.59 9.76 7.46
C LEU A 135 -9.38 10.57 8.50
N GLY A 136 -9.32 11.90 8.45
CA GLY A 136 -10.10 12.79 9.30
C GLY A 136 -11.60 12.86 8.97
N ARG A 137 -12.02 12.29 7.84
CA ARG A 137 -13.41 12.33 7.34
C ARG A 137 -14.18 11.01 7.54
N ILE A 138 -13.54 9.99 8.12
CA ILE A 138 -14.21 8.71 8.38
C ILE A 138 -15.10 8.88 9.62
N GLU A 139 -16.42 8.98 9.41
CA GLU A 139 -17.40 9.21 10.47
C GLU A 139 -17.71 7.95 11.29
N ASP A 140 -17.67 6.77 10.66
CA ASP A 140 -17.99 5.48 11.27
C ASP A 140 -16.78 4.54 11.31
N VAL A 141 -15.76 4.90 12.08
CA VAL A 141 -14.56 4.07 12.27
C VAL A 141 -14.87 2.90 13.21
N PRO A 142 -14.54 1.65 12.85
CA PRO A 142 -14.59 0.51 13.76
C PRO A 142 -13.82 0.78 15.06
N THR A 143 -14.42 0.45 16.21
CA THR A 143 -13.89 0.81 17.54
C THR A 143 -12.44 0.33 17.77
N ASP A 144 -12.07 -0.81 17.20
CA ASP A 144 -10.73 -1.39 17.27
C ASP A 144 -9.67 -0.61 16.47
N LEU A 145 -10.08 0.13 15.42
CA LEU A 145 -9.19 0.99 14.65
C LEU A 145 -9.01 2.39 15.23
N VAL A 146 -9.94 2.85 16.08
CA VAL A 146 -9.92 4.21 16.63
C VAL A 146 -8.57 4.57 17.28
N PRO A 147 -8.01 3.77 18.21
CA PRO A 147 -6.73 4.13 18.85
C PRO A 147 -5.56 4.19 17.86
N ARG A 148 -5.55 3.29 16.87
CA ARG A 148 -4.50 3.23 15.84
C ARG A 148 -4.57 4.43 14.89
N LEU A 149 -5.77 4.86 14.54
CA LEU A 149 -5.99 6.05 13.71
C LEU A 149 -5.72 7.35 14.46
N GLU A 150 -6.00 7.41 15.76
CA GLU A 150 -5.59 8.53 16.62
C GLU A 150 -4.06 8.66 16.70
N GLU A 151 -3.34 7.54 16.84
CA GLU A 151 -1.87 7.53 16.79
C GLU A 151 -1.35 8.08 15.45
N VAL A 152 -1.91 7.63 14.31
CA VAL A 152 -1.58 8.15 12.98
C VAL A 152 -1.83 9.65 12.90
N ARG A 153 -3.00 10.13 13.34
CA ARG A 153 -3.35 11.57 13.31
C ARG A 153 -2.35 12.39 14.12
N SER A 154 -2.02 11.94 15.33
CA SER A 154 -1.01 12.58 16.19
C SER A 154 0.34 12.69 15.50
N LEU A 155 0.84 11.62 14.88
CA LEU A 155 2.11 11.65 14.14
C LEU A 155 2.07 12.59 12.93
N ILE A 156 0.94 12.69 12.22
CA ILE A 156 0.76 13.63 11.10
C ILE A 156 0.77 15.08 11.61
N GLU A 157 0.14 15.36 12.75
CA GLU A 157 0.17 16.67 13.39
C GLU A 157 1.57 17.05 13.85
N ASP A 158 2.30 16.13 14.50
CA ASP A 158 3.70 16.31 14.89
C ASP A 158 4.60 16.58 13.69
N THR A 159 4.34 15.90 12.57
CA THR A 159 5.05 16.12 11.30
C THR A 159 4.85 17.55 10.79
N ARG A 160 3.60 18.04 10.77
CA ARG A 160 3.29 19.43 10.36
C ARG A 160 3.95 20.44 11.29
N ALA A 161 3.77 20.28 12.60
CA ALA A 161 4.34 21.18 13.60
C ALA A 161 5.89 21.20 13.56
N ALA A 162 6.53 20.09 13.18
CA ALA A 162 7.96 20.04 12.97
C ALA A 162 8.40 20.77 11.70
N LEU A 163 7.69 20.61 10.57
CA LEU A 163 7.95 21.36 9.33
C LEU A 163 7.79 22.86 9.52
N ASP A 164 6.70 23.30 10.15
CA ASP A 164 6.42 24.72 10.39
C ASP A 164 7.49 25.37 11.28
N ALA A 165 8.09 24.59 12.18
CA ALA A 165 9.20 25.02 13.04
C ALA A 165 10.59 24.87 12.41
N GLY A 166 10.71 24.41 11.15
CA GLY A 166 11.98 24.16 10.48
C GLY A 166 12.79 22.99 11.05
N ARG A 167 12.16 22.07 11.80
CA ARG A 167 12.79 20.90 12.42
C ARG A 167 12.67 19.68 11.52
N PHE A 168 13.39 19.68 10.40
CA PHE A 168 13.22 18.72 9.30
C PHE A 168 13.52 17.26 9.67
N ASP A 169 14.52 16.96 10.49
CA ASP A 169 14.77 15.58 10.97
C ASP A 169 13.57 15.04 11.74
N ARG A 170 13.02 15.85 12.65
CA ARG A 170 11.84 15.48 13.43
C ARG A 170 10.62 15.28 12.54
N ALA A 171 10.45 16.15 11.55
CA ALA A 171 9.38 16.01 10.57
C ALA A 171 9.52 14.71 9.76
N LEU A 172 10.72 14.41 9.26
CA LEU A 172 10.97 13.20 8.48
C LEU A 172 10.76 11.94 9.31
N THR A 173 11.25 11.92 10.56
CA THR A 173 11.04 10.80 11.50
C THR A 173 9.54 10.56 11.72
N ALA A 174 8.80 11.59 12.17
CA ALA A 174 7.38 11.47 12.48
C ALA A 174 6.56 11.12 11.24
N GLY A 175 6.92 11.68 10.07
CA GLY A 175 6.21 11.43 8.83
C GLY A 175 6.41 10.02 8.28
N LEU A 176 7.63 9.48 8.40
CA LEU A 176 7.93 8.09 8.06
C LEU A 176 7.25 7.12 9.03
N GLN A 177 7.22 7.42 10.33
CA GLN A 177 6.48 6.64 11.32
C GLN A 177 4.98 6.65 11.03
N ALA A 178 4.38 7.80 10.74
CA ALA A 178 2.98 7.89 10.34
C ALA A 178 2.69 7.04 9.10
N SER A 179 3.58 7.10 8.09
CA SER A 179 3.46 6.30 6.87
C SER A 179 3.57 4.80 7.16
N ASP A 180 4.47 4.38 8.06
CA ASP A 180 4.61 3.00 8.53
C ASP A 180 3.33 2.51 9.24
N ARG A 181 2.78 3.32 10.16
CA ARG A 181 1.53 3.03 10.85
C ARG A 181 0.36 2.85 9.89
N ILE A 182 0.22 3.73 8.91
CA ILE A 182 -0.82 3.61 7.89
C ILE A 182 -0.64 2.31 7.08
N ARG A 183 0.59 1.95 6.69
CA ARG A 183 0.85 0.68 6.00
C ARG A 183 0.49 -0.54 6.84
N ALA A 184 0.72 -0.48 8.15
CA ALA A 184 0.35 -1.55 9.08
C ALA A 184 -1.19 -1.75 9.18
N LEU A 185 -1.97 -0.72 8.84
CA LEU A 185 -3.43 -0.82 8.70
C LEU A 185 -3.86 -1.35 7.32
N GLY A 186 -2.93 -1.48 6.38
CA GLY A 186 -3.22 -1.92 5.02
C GLY A 186 -3.68 -3.38 4.92
N PRO A 187 -4.47 -3.76 3.90
CA PRO A 187 -5.04 -5.10 3.77
C PRO A 187 -4.03 -6.24 3.89
N ARG A 188 -2.85 -6.11 3.25
CA ARG A 188 -1.80 -7.15 3.32
C ARG A 188 -1.21 -7.30 4.73
N ALA A 189 -1.02 -6.19 5.45
CA ALA A 189 -0.51 -6.22 6.81
C ALA A 189 -1.54 -6.87 7.75
N VAL A 190 -2.82 -6.46 7.64
CA VAL A 190 -3.92 -7.07 8.40
C VAL A 190 -4.03 -8.57 8.13
N ALA A 191 -3.94 -9.00 6.87
CA ALA A 191 -3.94 -10.43 6.52
C ALA A 191 -2.81 -11.21 7.20
N ARG A 192 -1.57 -10.67 7.17
CA ARG A 192 -0.41 -11.30 7.84
C ARG A 192 -0.60 -11.38 9.34
N THR A 193 -1.07 -10.32 9.98
CA THR A 193 -1.36 -10.31 11.42
C THR A 193 -2.39 -11.36 11.80
N LEU A 194 -3.47 -11.51 11.02
CA LEU A 194 -4.47 -12.55 11.27
C LEU A 194 -3.91 -13.96 11.10
N ILE A 195 -3.09 -14.18 10.08
CA ILE A 195 -2.41 -15.46 9.84
C ILE A 195 -1.50 -15.83 11.02
N SER A 196 -0.69 -14.87 11.50
CA SER A 196 0.18 -15.09 12.67
C SER A 196 -0.61 -15.39 13.93
N ARG A 197 -1.66 -14.61 14.23
CA ARG A 197 -2.54 -14.85 15.39
C ARG A 197 -3.23 -16.21 15.32
N ALA A 198 -3.67 -16.64 14.14
CA ALA A 198 -4.28 -17.94 13.94
C ALA A 198 -3.29 -19.08 14.19
N ASP A 199 -2.06 -18.95 13.72
CA ASP A 199 -0.97 -19.92 13.96
C ASP A 199 -0.68 -20.05 15.47
N GLN A 200 -0.54 -18.94 16.18
CA GLN A 200 -0.33 -18.90 17.63
C GLN A 200 -1.52 -19.47 18.41
N ALA A 201 -2.76 -19.22 17.96
CA ALA A 201 -3.95 -19.81 18.58
C ALA A 201 -3.95 -21.34 18.46
N LEU A 202 -3.64 -21.88 17.26
CA LEU A 202 -3.56 -23.33 17.04
C LEU A 202 -2.41 -23.97 17.80
N MET A 203 -1.24 -23.34 17.87
CA MET A 203 -0.12 -23.83 18.68
C MET A 203 -0.50 -23.94 20.16
N ARG A 204 -1.09 -22.88 20.72
CA ARG A 204 -1.55 -22.90 22.12
C ARG A 204 -2.60 -23.97 22.38
N ALA A 205 -3.55 -24.15 21.46
CA ALA A 205 -4.57 -25.19 21.58
C ALA A 205 -4.00 -26.60 21.50
N THR A 206 -2.95 -26.82 20.70
CA THR A 206 -2.24 -28.11 20.59
C THR A 206 -1.50 -28.46 21.88
N VAL A 207 -0.83 -27.48 22.49
CA VAL A 207 -0.10 -27.67 23.76
C VAL A 207 -1.04 -27.82 24.95
N GLY A 208 -2.22 -27.20 24.91
CA GLY A 208 -3.19 -27.19 26.02
C GLY A 208 -4.30 -28.25 25.96
N GLU A 209 -4.33 -29.15 24.97
CA GLU A 209 -5.41 -30.14 24.74
C GLU A 209 -6.84 -29.58 24.76
N MET A 210 -7.05 -28.31 24.39
CA MET A 210 -8.35 -27.63 24.59
C MET A 210 -9.35 -27.77 23.43
N LEU A 211 -8.90 -28.17 22.24
CA LEU A 211 -9.75 -28.25 21.04
C LEU A 211 -10.07 -29.68 20.63
N ASP A 212 -11.31 -29.91 20.20
CA ASP A 212 -11.67 -31.17 19.56
C ASP A 212 -10.95 -31.31 18.19
N PRO A 213 -10.65 -32.55 17.74
CA PRO A 213 -9.89 -32.77 16.51
C PRO A 213 -10.51 -32.17 15.24
N ARG A 214 -11.85 -31.99 15.19
CA ARG A 214 -12.51 -31.40 14.01
C ARG A 214 -12.30 -29.90 13.95
N SER A 215 -12.35 -29.24 15.11
CA SER A 215 -12.02 -27.82 15.22
C SER A 215 -10.56 -27.60 14.84
N MET A 216 -9.63 -28.39 15.38
CA MET A 216 -8.21 -28.30 14.99
C MET A 216 -8.01 -28.43 13.48
N SER A 217 -8.56 -29.48 12.85
CA SER A 217 -8.45 -29.67 11.40
C SER A 217 -9.10 -28.55 10.58
N ARG A 218 -10.18 -27.95 11.09
CA ARG A 218 -10.81 -26.79 10.44
C ARG A 218 -9.90 -25.56 10.52
N GLY A 219 -9.31 -25.28 11.68
CA GLY A 219 -8.38 -24.17 11.87
C GLY A 219 -7.15 -24.27 10.97
N GLU A 220 -6.52 -25.45 10.90
CA GLU A 220 -5.38 -25.70 10.02
C GLU A 220 -5.71 -25.46 8.54
N ARG A 221 -6.88 -25.95 8.07
CA ARG A 221 -7.32 -25.71 6.69
C ARG A 221 -7.57 -24.24 6.40
N LEU A 222 -8.19 -23.51 7.33
CA LEU A 222 -8.43 -22.07 7.19
C LEU A 222 -7.11 -21.30 7.14
N LEU A 223 -6.17 -21.61 8.03
CA LEU A 223 -4.85 -21.00 8.07
C LEU A 223 -4.05 -21.26 6.80
N SER A 224 -3.99 -22.52 6.33
CA SER A 224 -3.35 -22.87 5.06
C SER A 224 -4.01 -22.15 3.88
N GLY A 225 -5.34 -22.08 3.86
CA GLY A 225 -6.09 -21.35 2.85
C GLY A 225 -5.85 -19.84 2.88
N ALA A 226 -5.63 -19.25 4.05
CA ALA A 226 -5.31 -17.84 4.21
C ALA A 226 -3.92 -17.51 3.66
N ARG A 227 -2.91 -18.33 3.99
CA ARG A 227 -1.53 -18.19 3.48
C ARG A 227 -1.49 -18.24 1.96
N ARG A 228 -2.13 -19.25 1.36
CA ARG A 228 -2.21 -19.39 -0.10
C ARG A 228 -2.92 -18.21 -0.78
N ALA A 229 -4.05 -17.76 -0.22
CA ALA A 229 -4.76 -16.59 -0.75
C ALA A 229 -3.88 -15.32 -0.72
N LEU A 230 -3.08 -15.14 0.34
CA LEU A 230 -2.16 -14.01 0.44
C LEU A 230 -1.04 -14.08 -0.62
N GLU A 231 -0.48 -15.27 -0.86
CA GLU A 231 0.54 -15.52 -1.90
C GLU A 231 -0.02 -15.29 -3.31
N GLU A 232 -1.27 -15.69 -3.57
CA GLU A 232 -1.98 -15.49 -4.83
C GLU A 232 -2.47 -14.04 -5.03
N GLY A 233 -2.33 -13.18 -4.01
CA GLY A 233 -2.76 -11.78 -4.04
C GLY A 233 -4.26 -11.55 -3.77
N GLU A 234 -4.99 -12.60 -3.36
CA GLU A 234 -6.40 -12.56 -2.96
C GLU A 234 -6.53 -12.07 -1.49
N VAL A 235 -6.16 -10.80 -1.26
CA VAL A 235 -5.97 -10.27 0.11
C VAL A 235 -7.26 -10.30 0.95
N ASP A 236 -8.41 -9.99 0.37
CA ASP A 236 -9.69 -10.01 1.11
C ASP A 236 -10.05 -11.42 1.58
N LEU A 237 -9.80 -12.43 0.73
CA LEU A 237 -10.00 -13.83 1.08
C LEU A 237 -9.00 -14.29 2.14
N ALA A 238 -7.76 -13.80 2.09
CA ALA A 238 -6.76 -14.07 3.12
C ALA A 238 -7.19 -13.49 4.49
N ILE A 239 -7.70 -12.26 4.52
CA ILE A 239 -8.25 -11.63 5.74
C ILE A 239 -9.42 -12.47 6.26
N GLN A 240 -10.40 -12.79 5.42
CA GLN A 240 -11.58 -13.55 5.82
C GLN A 240 -11.20 -14.92 6.42
N ARG A 241 -10.33 -15.68 5.75
CA ARG A 241 -9.89 -17.00 6.22
C ARG A 241 -9.05 -16.91 7.49
N GLY A 242 -8.13 -15.95 7.57
CA GLY A 242 -7.33 -15.70 8.76
C GLY A 242 -8.19 -15.35 9.97
N TYR A 243 -9.17 -14.46 9.79
CA TYR A 243 -10.13 -14.09 10.83
C TYR A 243 -10.87 -15.31 11.39
N TYR A 244 -11.44 -16.15 10.52
CA TYR A 244 -12.14 -17.34 11.00
C TYR A 244 -11.20 -18.38 11.59
N ALA A 245 -9.94 -18.45 11.17
CA ALA A 245 -8.95 -19.36 11.78
C ALA A 245 -8.62 -18.95 13.22
N VAL A 246 -8.58 -17.66 13.54
CA VAL A 246 -8.38 -17.14 14.91
C VAL A 246 -9.54 -17.53 15.86
N GLN A 247 -10.75 -17.75 15.31
CA GLN A 247 -11.96 -18.02 16.09
C GLN A 247 -12.25 -19.51 16.35
N VAL A 248 -11.42 -20.40 15.81
CA VAL A 248 -11.51 -21.84 16.04
C VAL A 248 -10.98 -22.18 17.42
#